data_AF-A0ABD1JUK1-F1
#
_entry.id   AF-A0ABD1JUK1-F1
#
_cell.length_a   1.000
_cell.length_b   1.000
_cell.length_c   1.000
_cell.angle_alpha   90.00
_cell.angle_beta   90.00
_cell.angle_gamma   90.00
#
_symmetry.space_group_name_H-M   'P 1'
#
loop_
_entity.id
_entity.type
_entity.pdbx_description
1 polymer ?
#
loop_
_entity_poly.entity_id
_entity_poly.type
_entity_poly.pdbx_seq_one_letter_code
_entity_poly.pdbx_strand_id
1 'polypeptide(L)'
;MDVESLYTNIDTRLGLEAVKQFFQKYPNPKRPDRHLLKLLEISLTRNDFEFDSKFYLQVKGTAMGKRFAPSYANIFMADWEQRALDTFPLKPLHYYRFLDDIWGVWPFSLEEFGEFTKHLNDFTPSIKLQAKIHITEVNFLDIVTYKGPQFHITGHLEFKVYFKETDTHSLLHKTSYHPPHTYRGIVKSQLLRFHRICSNQDEFHKATRTLFSVLRKRNYSRTFLRNILKNFLTKTSLVGNKKIIPFISTFSKNGVQLNRLIKSNFQKFLSNTHILQQHTVISAYRRNRNLKDLLVRSKLAPISTKQTNEKNKAFISKTWVTNYSTKEIFKIRQTLTPQTTNLIYLITCTKCTKQYVGQTKNTMLTRLYQHVYNIKHQKEINTHIVQHFTQHGLASLRISGLESNRFWSLFKRLQKERTWMTKLSTKYPNGLNEA
;
A
#
# COMPACT_ATOMS: atom_id res chain seq x y z
N MET A 1 11.94 31.65 0.60
CA MET A 1 10.78 31.58 1.52
C MET A 1 10.19 30.18 1.44
N ASP A 2 9.43 29.76 2.44
CA ASP A 2 8.77 28.47 2.51
C ASP A 2 7.34 28.66 3.04
N VAL A 3 6.37 27.97 2.46
CA VAL A 3 4.98 28.02 2.91
C VAL A 3 4.75 26.97 3.99
N GLU A 4 4.40 27.43 5.19
CA GLU A 4 4.17 26.54 6.32
C GLU A 4 2.98 25.62 6.07
N SER A 5 3.25 24.31 6.02
CA SER A 5 2.24 23.25 5.95
C SER A 5 1.15 23.51 4.90
N LEU A 6 1.56 23.89 3.68
CA LEU A 6 0.67 24.39 2.61
C LEU A 6 -0.62 23.58 2.52
N TYR A 7 -0.52 22.27 2.27
CA TYR A 7 -1.68 21.42 2.01
C TYR A 7 -2.73 21.42 3.13
N THR A 8 -2.32 21.45 4.39
CA THR A 8 -3.25 21.45 5.54
C THR A 8 -3.86 22.82 5.82
N ASN A 9 -3.26 23.87 5.25
CA ASN A 9 -3.56 25.26 5.54
C ASN A 9 -4.42 25.97 4.48
N ILE A 10 -4.57 25.38 3.29
CA ILE A 10 -5.48 25.88 2.26
C ILE A 10 -6.93 25.82 2.76
N ASP A 11 -7.61 26.98 2.75
CA ASP A 11 -9.04 27.04 3.01
C ASP A 11 -9.82 26.37 1.86
N THR A 12 -10.72 25.45 2.18
CA THR A 12 -11.43 24.64 1.18
C THR A 12 -12.30 25.50 0.27
N ARG A 13 -12.95 26.54 0.79
CA ARG A 13 -13.79 27.43 0.00
C ARG A 13 -12.95 28.27 -0.94
N LEU A 14 -11.87 28.89 -0.45
CA LEU A 14 -10.96 29.69 -1.27
C LEU A 14 -10.28 28.85 -2.36
N GLY A 15 -9.87 27.62 -2.04
CA GLY A 15 -9.25 26.73 -3.03
C GLY A 15 -10.23 26.27 -4.11
N LEU A 16 -11.49 25.98 -3.77
CA LEU A 16 -12.52 25.66 -4.76
C LEU A 16 -12.79 26.86 -5.68
N GLU A 17 -12.85 28.07 -5.13
CA GLU A 17 -13.04 29.29 -5.91
C GLU A 17 -11.85 29.56 -6.83
N ALA A 18 -10.61 29.38 -6.36
CA ALA A 18 -9.42 29.52 -7.19
C ALA A 18 -9.43 28.54 -8.39
N VAL A 19 -9.84 27.28 -8.18
CA VAL A 19 -9.99 26.31 -9.29
C VAL A 19 -11.08 26.73 -10.27
N LYS A 20 -12.22 27.21 -9.76
CA LYS A 20 -13.33 27.69 -10.59
C LYS A 20 -12.91 28.88 -11.46
N GLN A 21 -12.21 29.86 -10.89
CA GLN A 21 -11.68 31.01 -11.63
C GLN A 21 -10.63 30.58 -12.65
N PHE A 22 -9.75 29.64 -12.30
CA PHE A 22 -8.78 29.08 -13.24
C PHE A 22 -9.45 28.39 -14.44
N PHE A 23 -10.54 27.67 -14.19
CA PHE A 23 -11.32 27.03 -15.25
C PHE A 23 -11.96 28.05 -16.20
N GLN A 24 -12.46 29.16 -15.66
CA GLN A 24 -13.01 30.27 -16.47
C GLN A 24 -11.94 31.00 -17.28
N LYS A 25 -10.75 31.21 -16.69
CA LYS A 25 -9.60 31.84 -17.37
C LYS A 25 -9.07 30.98 -18.52
N TYR A 26 -9.12 29.65 -18.38
CA TYR A 26 -8.66 28.69 -19.38
C TYR A 26 -9.78 27.69 -19.71
N PRO A 27 -10.77 28.12 -20.53
CA PRO A 27 -11.90 27.28 -20.88
C PRO A 27 -11.47 26.10 -21.75
N ASN A 28 -12.06 24.92 -21.51
CA ASN A 28 -11.84 23.73 -22.33
C ASN A 28 -13.17 23.02 -22.58
N PRO A 29 -13.68 22.99 -23.84
CA PRO A 29 -14.96 22.36 -24.16
C PRO A 29 -15.06 20.87 -23.81
N LYS A 30 -13.93 20.15 -23.72
CA LYS A 30 -13.88 18.73 -23.38
C LYS A 30 -13.77 18.48 -21.87
N ARG A 31 -13.59 19.52 -21.05
CA ARG A 31 -13.42 19.40 -19.60
C ARG A 31 -14.81 19.55 -18.93
N PRO A 32 -15.26 18.55 -18.15
CA PRO A 32 -16.57 18.63 -17.50
C PRO A 32 -16.47 19.44 -16.18
N ASP A 33 -16.29 20.75 -16.28
CA ASP A 33 -15.93 21.67 -15.19
C ASP A 33 -16.84 21.51 -13.96
N ARG A 34 -18.17 21.50 -14.16
CA ARG A 34 -19.16 21.31 -13.09
C ARG A 34 -18.94 20.00 -12.32
N HIS A 35 -18.68 18.91 -13.03
CA HIS A 35 -18.48 17.59 -12.41
C HIS A 35 -17.14 17.52 -11.69
N LEU A 36 -16.07 18.09 -12.27
CA LEU A 36 -14.76 18.13 -11.63
C LEU A 36 -14.78 18.96 -10.34
N LEU A 37 -15.41 20.13 -10.36
CA LEU A 37 -15.57 20.96 -9.16
C LEU A 37 -16.37 20.21 -8.08
N LYS A 38 -17.44 19.49 -8.45
CA LYS A 38 -18.22 18.71 -7.49
C LYS A 38 -17.44 17.54 -6.89
N LEU A 39 -16.67 16.82 -7.71
CA LEU A 39 -15.81 15.74 -7.25
C LEU A 39 -14.69 16.25 -6.34
N LEU A 40 -14.12 17.42 -6.66
CA LEU A 40 -13.12 18.07 -5.83
C LEU A 40 -13.71 18.50 -4.47
N GLU A 41 -14.89 19.13 -4.47
CA GLU A 41 -15.61 19.52 -3.25
C GLU A 41 -15.86 18.30 -2.35
N ILE A 42 -16.37 17.19 -2.91
CA ILE A 42 -16.57 15.94 -2.16
C ILE A 42 -15.24 15.44 -1.61
N SER A 43 -14.18 15.44 -2.42
CA SER A 43 -12.86 14.94 -2.01
C SER A 43 -12.21 15.77 -0.91
N LEU A 44 -12.52 17.07 -0.81
CA LEU A 44 -12.02 17.98 0.21
C LEU A 44 -12.87 17.95 1.49
N THR A 45 -14.20 17.85 1.36
CA THR A 45 -15.15 17.96 2.49
C THR A 45 -15.57 16.64 3.11
N ARG A 46 -15.41 15.52 2.38
CA ARG A 46 -15.79 14.16 2.82
C ARG A 46 -14.56 13.26 2.90
N ASN A 47 -13.48 13.79 3.49
CA ASN A 47 -12.26 13.04 3.71
C ASN A 47 -12.18 12.55 5.15
N ASP A 48 -12.90 11.47 5.45
CA ASP A 48 -12.85 10.77 6.72
C ASP A 48 -11.74 9.71 6.76
N PHE A 49 -11.15 9.52 7.94
CA PHE A 49 -10.12 8.50 8.17
C PHE A 49 -10.17 7.95 9.60
N GLU A 50 -9.72 6.71 9.77
CA GLU A 50 -9.59 6.04 11.08
C GLU A 50 -8.17 6.28 11.63
N PHE A 51 -8.07 6.81 12.84
CA PHE A 51 -6.82 6.88 13.61
C PHE A 51 -7.11 6.47 15.05
N ASP A 52 -6.29 5.57 15.61
CA ASP A 52 -6.47 5.05 16.97
C ASP A 52 -7.91 4.55 17.26
N SER A 53 -8.48 3.79 16.32
CA SER A 53 -9.86 3.27 16.38
C SER A 53 -10.96 4.34 16.47
N LYS A 54 -10.64 5.61 16.20
CA LYS A 54 -11.58 6.73 16.14
C LYS A 54 -11.65 7.26 14.71
N PHE A 55 -12.85 7.69 14.31
CA PHE A 55 -13.08 8.30 13.01
C PHE A 55 -12.93 9.82 13.12
N TYR A 56 -12.16 10.38 12.20
CA TYR A 56 -11.93 11.81 12.08
C TYR A 56 -12.35 12.28 10.69
N LEU A 57 -12.97 13.45 10.63
CA LEU A 57 -13.23 14.14 9.37
C LEU A 57 -12.24 15.29 9.23
N GLN A 58 -11.51 15.34 8.12
CA GLN A 58 -10.67 16.50 7.81
C GLN A 58 -11.56 17.68 7.43
N VAL A 59 -11.55 18.74 8.26
CA VAL A 59 -12.37 19.95 8.06
C VAL A 59 -11.66 21.10 7.35
N LYS A 60 -10.32 21.03 7.23
CA LYS A 60 -9.48 22.06 6.63
C LYS A 60 -8.32 21.46 5.84
N GLY A 61 -7.94 22.13 4.76
CA GLY A 61 -6.87 21.70 3.87
C GLY A 61 -7.25 20.51 3.01
N THR A 62 -6.24 19.90 2.40
CA THR A 62 -6.34 18.66 1.63
C THR A 62 -5.44 17.60 2.25
N ALA A 63 -5.87 16.34 2.26
CA ALA A 63 -5.01 15.25 2.70
C ALA A 63 -3.81 15.10 1.76
N MET A 64 -2.63 14.94 2.35
CA MET A 64 -1.43 14.57 1.64
C MET A 64 -1.58 13.17 1.02
N GLY A 65 -1.04 12.97 -0.18
CA GLY A 65 -1.10 11.68 -0.90
C GLY A 65 -2.29 11.50 -1.83
N LYS A 66 -3.24 12.45 -1.87
CA LYS A 66 -4.27 12.49 -2.93
C LYS A 66 -3.62 12.89 -4.25
N ARG A 67 -3.99 12.22 -5.35
CA ARG A 67 -3.41 12.49 -6.69
C ARG A 67 -3.62 13.93 -7.17
N PHE A 68 -4.76 14.54 -6.84
CA PHE A 68 -5.10 15.90 -7.26
C PHE A 68 -4.46 16.99 -6.38
N ALA A 69 -3.98 16.65 -5.18
CA ALA A 69 -3.59 17.64 -4.17
C ALA A 69 -2.47 18.58 -4.66
N PRO A 70 -1.38 18.12 -5.31
CA PRO A 70 -0.34 19.03 -5.80
C PRO A 70 -0.84 20.03 -6.85
N SER A 71 -1.68 19.57 -7.79
CA SER A 71 -2.27 20.45 -8.81
C SER A 71 -3.22 21.47 -8.20
N TYR A 72 -4.06 21.03 -7.25
CA TYR A 72 -4.96 21.90 -6.48
C TYR A 72 -4.19 22.97 -5.71
N ALA A 73 -3.15 22.59 -4.96
CA ALA A 73 -2.32 23.50 -4.19
C ALA A 73 -1.60 24.52 -5.10
N ASN A 74 -1.08 24.08 -6.25
CA ASN A 74 -0.45 24.98 -7.22
C ASN A 74 -1.41 26.00 -7.82
N ILE A 75 -2.65 25.61 -8.14
CA ILE A 75 -3.66 26.54 -8.66
C ILE A 75 -4.04 27.57 -7.60
N PHE A 76 -4.32 27.11 -6.36
CA PHE A 76 -4.61 28.01 -5.26
C PHE A 76 -3.46 28.99 -5.00
N MET A 77 -2.22 28.50 -4.94
CA MET A 77 -1.06 29.36 -4.72
C MET A 77 -0.84 30.33 -5.88
N ALA A 78 -1.02 29.92 -7.14
CA ALA A 78 -0.88 30.83 -8.28
C ALA A 78 -1.88 32.00 -8.22
N ASP A 79 -3.14 31.72 -7.85
CA ASP A 79 -4.15 32.77 -7.64
C ASP A 79 -3.80 33.68 -6.45
N TRP A 80 -3.41 33.07 -5.32
CA TRP A 80 -3.03 33.78 -4.11
C TRP A 80 -1.81 34.69 -4.34
N GLU A 81 -0.77 34.18 -4.99
CA GLU A 81 0.47 34.89 -5.33
C GLU A 81 0.18 36.08 -6.24
N GLN A 82 -0.61 35.88 -7.30
CA GLN A 82 -0.97 36.96 -8.22
C GLN A 82 -1.65 38.11 -7.47
N ARG A 83 -2.68 37.82 -6.68
CA ARG A 83 -3.41 38.85 -5.93
C ARG A 83 -2.53 39.52 -4.87
N ALA A 84 -1.75 38.74 -4.12
CA ALA A 84 -0.89 39.29 -3.08
C ALA A 84 0.23 40.18 -3.66
N LEU A 85 0.86 39.76 -4.77
CA LEU A 85 1.92 40.53 -5.44
C LEU A 85 1.39 41.78 -6.15
N ASP A 86 0.15 41.77 -6.67
CA ASP A 86 -0.44 42.94 -7.32
C ASP A 86 -0.88 44.03 -6.33
N THR A 87 -1.12 43.66 -5.07
CA THR A 87 -1.53 44.60 -4.02
C THR A 87 -0.37 45.28 -3.30
N PHE A 88 0.88 44.84 -3.49
CA PHE A 88 2.06 45.43 -2.84
C PHE A 88 2.89 46.24 -3.85
N PRO A 89 3.39 47.44 -3.49
CA PRO A 89 4.04 48.35 -4.44
C PRO A 89 5.38 47.83 -4.98
N LEU A 90 6.17 47.15 -4.14
CA LEU A 90 7.51 46.68 -4.50
C LEU A 90 7.49 45.20 -4.89
N LYS A 91 8.02 44.86 -6.06
CA LYS A 91 8.00 43.48 -6.56
C LYS A 91 9.40 42.85 -6.55
N PRO A 92 9.52 41.57 -6.19
CA PRO A 92 10.79 40.86 -6.31
C PRO A 92 11.24 40.83 -7.77
N LEU A 93 12.55 40.96 -8.02
CA LEU A 93 13.12 40.88 -9.37
C LEU A 93 12.92 39.50 -9.98
N HIS A 94 13.06 38.47 -9.14
CA HIS A 94 12.74 37.09 -9.50
C HIS A 94 11.91 36.45 -8.41
N TYR A 95 10.92 35.65 -8.81
CA TYR A 95 10.05 34.91 -7.90
C TYR A 95 9.66 33.58 -8.55
N TYR A 96 10.23 32.49 -8.05
CA TYR A 96 10.03 31.14 -8.55
C TYR A 96 9.58 30.24 -7.40
N ARG A 97 8.43 29.59 -7.57
CA ARG A 97 7.90 28.64 -6.60
C ARG A 97 7.98 27.21 -7.12
N PHE A 98 8.40 26.30 -6.26
CA PHE A 98 8.28 24.86 -6.44
C PHE A 98 7.52 24.27 -5.26
N LEU A 99 6.23 23.98 -5.47
CA LEU A 99 5.32 23.56 -4.41
C LEU A 99 5.29 24.58 -3.25
N ASP A 100 5.88 24.24 -2.10
CA ASP A 100 5.88 25.04 -0.88
C ASP A 100 7.13 25.94 -0.79
N ASP A 101 8.22 25.56 -1.49
CA ASP A 101 9.47 26.29 -1.51
C ASP A 101 9.43 27.44 -2.54
N ILE A 102 9.85 28.64 -2.12
CA ILE A 102 9.93 29.83 -2.96
C ILE A 102 11.36 30.35 -2.97
N TRP A 103 11.91 30.53 -4.17
CA TRP A 103 13.17 31.24 -4.40
C TRP A 103 12.89 32.60 -5.04
N GLY A 104 13.65 33.62 -4.65
CA GLY A 104 13.53 34.92 -5.28
C GLY A 104 14.71 35.83 -5.02
N VAL A 105 14.76 36.93 -5.78
CA VAL A 105 15.74 38.01 -5.61
C VAL A 105 14.99 39.27 -5.25
N TRP A 106 15.31 39.82 -4.08
CA TRP A 106 14.78 41.09 -3.60
C TRP A 106 15.81 42.19 -3.85
N PRO A 107 15.51 43.20 -4.71
CA PRO A 107 16.47 44.24 -5.06
C PRO A 107 16.46 45.44 -4.09
N PHE A 108 15.51 45.49 -3.15
CA PHE A 108 15.33 46.61 -2.22
C PHE A 108 15.92 46.31 -0.83
N SER A 109 15.68 47.19 0.15
CA SER A 109 16.21 47.05 1.51
C SER A 109 15.61 45.86 2.27
N LEU A 110 16.29 45.46 3.34
CA LEU A 110 15.80 44.42 4.25
C LEU A 110 14.53 44.84 5.01
N GLU A 111 14.37 46.14 5.27
CA GLU A 111 13.18 46.69 5.95
C GLU A 111 11.95 46.54 5.06
N GLU A 112 12.06 46.96 3.80
CA GLU A 112 11.00 46.79 2.79
C GLU A 112 10.68 45.30 2.53
N PHE A 113 11.68 44.41 2.64
CA PHE A 113 11.43 42.97 2.58
C PHE A 113 10.62 42.47 3.80
N GLY A 114 10.89 43.03 4.98
CA GLY A 114 10.12 42.75 6.20
C GLY A 114 8.66 43.15 6.04
N GLU A 115 8.41 44.33 5.49
CA GLU A 115 7.05 44.82 5.15
C GLU A 115 6.37 43.93 4.11
N PHE A 116 7.08 43.56 3.04
CA PHE A 116 6.59 42.63 2.02
C PHE A 116 6.19 41.28 2.63
N THR A 117 7.05 40.70 3.48
CA THR A 117 6.79 39.42 4.13
C THR A 117 5.59 39.51 5.08
N LYS A 118 5.47 40.63 5.80
CA LYS A 118 4.32 40.90 6.67
C LYS A 118 3.03 41.01 5.85
N HIS A 119 3.04 41.78 4.76
CA HIS A 119 1.91 41.91 3.83
C HIS A 119 1.44 40.55 3.31
N LEU A 120 2.36 39.70 2.84
CA LEU A 120 2.01 38.35 2.39
C LEU A 120 1.38 37.51 3.51
N ASN A 121 1.92 37.57 4.73
CA ASN A 121 1.41 36.84 5.88
C ASN A 121 0.05 37.35 6.37
N ASP A 122 -0.26 38.63 6.17
CA ASP A 122 -1.51 39.26 6.58
C ASP A 122 -2.59 39.11 5.49
N PHE A 123 -2.21 38.90 4.24
CA PHE A 123 -3.12 38.78 3.09
C PHE A 123 -4.13 37.62 3.24
N THR A 124 -3.68 36.47 3.74
CA THR A 124 -4.55 35.33 4.06
C THR A 124 -4.13 34.72 5.39
N PRO A 125 -4.95 34.81 6.47
CA PRO A 125 -4.59 34.32 7.79
C PRO A 125 -4.20 32.84 7.85
N SER A 126 -4.72 32.01 6.93
CA SER A 126 -4.46 30.59 6.91
C SER A 126 -3.13 30.20 6.26
N ILE A 127 -2.51 31.08 5.46
CA ILE A 127 -1.24 30.80 4.76
C ILE A 127 -0.16 31.64 5.42
N LYS A 128 0.90 31.00 5.89
CA LYS A 128 2.05 31.65 6.51
C LYS A 128 3.34 31.29 5.78
N LEU A 129 4.19 32.28 5.61
CA LEU A 129 5.48 32.21 4.96
C LEU A 129 6.60 32.44 5.96
N GLN A 130 7.59 31.55 5.93
CA GLN A 130 8.88 31.74 6.58
C GLN A 130 9.93 32.15 5.56
N ALA A 131 10.67 33.22 5.85
CA ALA A 131 11.75 33.68 4.99
C ALA A 131 13.11 33.36 5.63
N LYS A 132 14.02 32.82 4.81
CA LYS A 132 15.45 32.76 5.10
C LYS A 132 16.16 33.60 4.06
N ILE A 133 16.87 34.63 4.51
CA ILE A 133 17.51 35.63 3.65
C ILE A 133 19.02 35.53 3.86
N HIS A 134 19.76 35.69 2.78
CA HIS A 134 21.20 35.82 2.86
C HIS A 134 21.69 36.70 1.71
N ILE A 135 22.76 37.46 1.95
CA ILE A 135 23.29 38.40 0.94
C ILE A 135 24.10 37.67 -0.12
N THR A 136 24.78 36.58 0.25
CA THR A 136 25.77 35.91 -0.62
C THR A 136 25.33 34.55 -1.15
N GLU A 137 24.51 33.80 -0.42
CA GLU A 137 24.12 32.44 -0.81
C GLU A 137 22.83 31.98 -0.15
N VAL A 138 21.97 31.31 -0.91
CA VAL A 138 20.69 30.79 -0.40
C VAL A 138 20.48 29.35 -0.84
N ASN A 139 19.90 28.56 0.05
CA ASN A 139 19.55 27.17 -0.23
C ASN A 139 18.14 27.10 -0.83
N PHE A 140 17.99 26.33 -1.91
CA PHE A 140 16.70 26.00 -2.52
C PHE A 140 16.70 24.55 -2.98
N LEU A 141 15.80 23.74 -2.41
CA LEU A 141 15.74 22.30 -2.63
C LEU A 141 17.09 21.60 -2.35
N ASP A 142 17.74 21.05 -3.37
CA ASP A 142 19.04 20.36 -3.32
C ASP A 142 20.19 21.21 -3.89
N ILE A 143 19.98 22.52 -4.02
CA ILE A 143 20.91 23.47 -4.64
C ILE A 143 21.21 24.61 -3.65
N VAL A 144 22.46 25.07 -3.63
CA VAL A 144 22.85 26.37 -3.08
C VAL A 144 23.14 27.28 -4.25
N THR A 145 22.42 28.40 -4.33
CA THR A 145 22.69 29.47 -5.28
C THR A 145 23.52 30.53 -4.57
N TYR A 146 24.67 30.90 -5.14
CA TYR A 146 25.59 31.84 -4.50
C TYR A 146 26.23 32.81 -5.49
N LYS A 147 26.69 33.95 -4.95
CA LYS A 147 27.49 34.93 -5.67
C LYS A 147 28.94 34.44 -5.70
N GLY A 148 29.33 33.81 -6.80
CA GLY A 148 30.70 33.35 -7.00
C GLY A 148 31.70 34.50 -7.16
N PRO A 149 33.01 34.21 -7.21
CA PRO A 149 34.05 35.25 -7.33
C PRO A 149 33.88 36.14 -8.56
N GLN A 150 33.31 35.60 -9.65
CA GLN A 150 33.08 36.32 -10.90
C GLN A 150 31.71 37.02 -10.97
N PHE A 151 30.91 36.98 -9.90
CA PHE A 151 29.56 37.55 -9.90
C PHE A 151 29.57 39.05 -10.22
N HIS A 152 30.50 39.81 -9.66
CA HIS A 152 30.61 41.26 -9.89
C HIS A 152 30.96 41.63 -11.34
N ILE A 153 31.54 40.70 -12.09
CA ILE A 153 31.95 40.92 -13.49
C ILE A 153 30.87 40.40 -14.45
N THR A 154 30.32 39.22 -14.16
CA THR A 154 29.43 38.51 -15.08
C THR A 154 27.95 38.69 -14.80
N GLY A 155 27.58 39.09 -13.58
CA GLY A 155 26.19 39.11 -13.11
C GLY A 155 25.56 37.72 -12.94
N HIS A 156 26.30 36.63 -13.15
CA HIS A 156 25.76 35.27 -13.10
C HIS A 156 25.93 34.63 -11.72
N LEU A 157 24.85 34.04 -11.22
CA LEU A 157 24.88 33.22 -10.01
C LEU A 157 25.48 31.85 -10.31
N GLU A 158 26.27 31.35 -9.36
CA GLU A 158 26.80 30.00 -9.39
C GLU A 158 25.97 29.06 -8.51
N PHE A 159 26.07 27.77 -8.80
CA PHE A 159 25.31 26.72 -8.14
C PHE A 159 26.25 25.64 -7.61
N LYS A 160 25.93 25.13 -6.42
CA LYS A 160 26.57 23.94 -5.82
C LYS A 160 25.53 23.07 -5.15
N VAL A 161 25.87 21.82 -4.88
CA VAL A 161 24.94 20.86 -4.27
C VAL A 161 24.73 21.21 -2.79
N TYR A 162 23.47 21.29 -2.37
CA TYR A 162 23.12 21.41 -0.96
C TYR A 162 22.89 20.03 -0.35
N PHE A 163 23.57 19.74 0.76
CA PHE A 163 23.31 18.56 1.58
C PHE A 163 22.63 19.02 2.88
N LYS A 164 21.35 18.68 3.05
CA LYS A 164 20.61 19.02 4.27
C LYS A 164 21.28 18.36 5.47
N GLU A 165 21.34 19.06 6.61
CA GLU A 165 21.91 18.50 7.86
C GLU A 165 21.16 17.23 8.32
N THR A 166 19.87 17.16 8.03
CA THR A 166 19.03 15.98 8.29
C THR A 166 19.25 14.83 7.30
N ASP A 167 20.05 15.02 6.24
CA ASP A 167 20.37 13.97 5.30
C ASP A 167 21.35 12.97 5.95
N THR A 168 20.78 11.87 6.44
CA THR A 168 21.58 10.74 6.97
C THR A 168 22.43 10.04 5.90
N HIS A 169 22.29 10.45 4.63
CA HIS A 169 22.90 9.84 3.47
C HIS A 169 22.72 8.31 3.44
N SER A 170 21.51 7.87 3.78
CA SER A 170 21.13 6.46 3.90
C SER A 170 21.01 5.75 2.55
N LEU A 171 22.09 5.74 1.78
CA LEU A 171 22.21 5.05 0.50
C LEU A 171 22.25 3.52 0.70
N LEU A 172 22.13 2.75 -0.37
CA LEU A 172 22.09 1.30 -0.25
C LEU A 172 23.43 0.73 0.30
N HIS A 173 23.39 -0.16 1.29
CA HIS A 173 24.60 -0.80 1.81
C HIS A 173 25.15 -1.85 0.83
N LYS A 174 26.48 -1.92 0.64
CA LYS A 174 27.09 -2.76 -0.41
C LYS A 174 26.86 -4.27 -0.24
N THR A 175 26.67 -4.73 1.01
CA THR A 175 26.39 -6.13 1.34
C THR A 175 24.92 -6.53 1.22
N SER A 176 24.03 -5.59 0.88
CA SER A 176 22.61 -5.91 0.73
C SER A 176 22.36 -6.84 -0.47
N TYR A 177 21.21 -7.52 -0.50
CA TYR A 177 20.90 -8.49 -1.55
C TYR A 177 20.27 -7.83 -2.79
N HIS A 178 21.06 -7.03 -3.50
CA HIS A 178 20.63 -6.32 -4.71
C HIS A 178 21.51 -6.66 -5.92
N PRO A 179 20.98 -6.53 -7.15
CA PRO A 179 21.77 -6.68 -8.36
C PRO A 179 23.03 -5.79 -8.38
N PRO A 180 24.19 -6.28 -8.87
CA PRO A 180 25.43 -5.51 -8.88
C PRO A 180 25.33 -4.14 -9.58
N HIS A 181 24.54 -4.04 -10.65
CA HIS A 181 24.35 -2.80 -11.41
C HIS A 181 23.56 -1.74 -10.63
N THR A 182 22.72 -2.12 -9.66
CA THR A 182 21.96 -1.18 -8.83
C THR A 182 22.90 -0.28 -8.04
N TYR A 183 23.94 -0.85 -7.43
CA TYR A 183 24.99 -0.09 -6.72
C TYR A 183 25.69 0.91 -7.62
N ARG A 184 26.05 0.49 -8.85
CA ARG A 184 26.70 1.37 -9.82
C ARG A 184 25.73 2.47 -10.27
N GLY A 185 24.46 2.14 -10.46
CA GLY A 185 23.40 3.07 -10.83
C GLY A 185 23.22 4.17 -9.80
N ILE A 186 23.20 3.82 -8.50
CA ILE A 186 23.10 4.80 -7.40
C ILE A 186 24.25 5.80 -7.47
N VAL A 187 25.50 5.33 -7.52
CA VAL A 187 26.67 6.23 -7.58
C VAL A 187 26.63 7.08 -8.85
N LYS A 188 26.36 6.47 -10.01
CA LYS A 188 26.29 7.19 -11.29
C LYS A 188 25.19 8.26 -11.28
N SER A 189 24.03 7.97 -10.70
CA SER A 189 22.91 8.92 -10.64
C SER A 189 23.26 10.15 -9.81
N GLN A 190 23.99 9.98 -8.70
CA GLN A 190 24.44 11.11 -7.88
C GLN A 190 25.52 11.92 -8.60
N LEU A 191 26.48 11.27 -9.27
CA LEU A 191 27.48 11.98 -10.07
C LEU A 191 26.83 12.80 -11.20
N LEU A 192 25.85 12.22 -11.91
CA LEU A 192 25.06 12.94 -12.91
C LEU A 192 24.33 14.14 -12.31
N ARG A 193 23.72 13.98 -11.13
CA ARG A 193 23.03 15.05 -10.43
C ARG A 193 24.00 16.18 -10.06
N PHE A 194 25.12 15.85 -9.42
CA PHE A 194 26.13 16.83 -9.03
C PHE A 194 26.72 17.57 -10.23
N HIS A 195 27.01 16.87 -11.31
CA HIS A 195 27.54 17.49 -12.53
C HIS A 195 26.54 18.42 -13.23
N ARG A 196 25.22 18.17 -13.09
CA ARG A 196 24.20 19.07 -13.63
C ARG A 196 23.98 20.30 -12.76
N ILE A 197 24.17 20.16 -11.46
CA ILE A 197 23.93 21.24 -10.49
C ILE A 197 25.15 22.15 -10.38
N CYS A 198 26.35 21.61 -10.25
CA CYS A 198 27.54 22.42 -9.96
C CYS A 198 27.95 23.27 -11.17
N SER A 199 28.11 24.58 -10.98
CA SER A 199 28.61 25.50 -12.01
C SER A 199 30.09 25.30 -12.32
N ASN A 200 30.88 24.88 -11.32
CA ASN A 200 32.31 24.69 -11.46
C ASN A 200 32.74 23.26 -11.08
N GLN A 201 33.89 22.86 -11.61
CA GLN A 201 34.41 21.51 -11.47
C GLN A 201 34.89 21.21 -10.03
N ASP A 202 35.32 22.23 -9.30
CA ASP A 202 35.80 22.08 -7.92
C ASP A 202 34.66 21.75 -6.96
N GLU A 203 33.52 22.41 -7.06
CA GLU A 203 32.31 22.12 -6.29
C GLU A 203 31.77 20.72 -6.62
N PHE A 204 31.81 20.32 -7.90
CA PHE A 204 31.50 18.95 -8.29
C PHE A 204 32.42 17.92 -7.60
N HIS A 205 33.73 18.19 -7.56
CA HIS A 205 34.68 17.32 -6.89
C HIS A 205 34.50 17.31 -5.37
N LYS A 206 34.20 18.44 -4.73
CA LYS A 206 33.86 18.52 -3.29
C LYS A 206 32.64 17.67 -2.96
N ALA A 207 31.53 17.85 -3.68
CA ALA A 207 30.31 17.05 -3.51
C ALA A 207 30.58 15.54 -3.72
N THR A 208 31.39 15.19 -4.72
CA THR A 208 31.80 13.81 -4.98
C THR A 208 32.63 13.22 -3.84
N ARG A 209 33.57 13.99 -3.26
CA ARG A 209 34.37 13.55 -2.10
C ARG A 209 33.47 13.26 -0.89
N THR A 210 32.51 14.14 -0.61
CA THR A 210 31.51 13.94 0.47
C THR A 210 30.72 12.65 0.25
N LEU A 211 30.16 12.45 -0.95
CA LEU A 211 29.44 11.21 -1.30
C LEU A 211 30.32 9.97 -1.11
N PHE A 212 31.57 10.01 -1.58
CA PHE A 212 32.48 8.87 -1.48
C PHE A 212 32.84 8.56 -0.03
N SER A 213 33.05 9.58 0.80
CA SER A 213 33.28 9.42 2.24
C SER A 213 32.13 8.65 2.91
N VAL A 214 30.88 9.01 2.59
CA VAL A 214 29.71 8.30 3.10
C VAL A 214 29.63 6.86 2.57
N LEU A 215 29.76 6.67 1.26
CA LEU A 215 29.65 5.33 0.66
C LEU A 215 30.75 4.39 1.15
N ARG A 216 31.92 4.90 1.49
CA ARG A 216 33.00 4.13 2.12
C ARG A 216 32.55 3.53 3.44
N LYS A 217 31.81 4.27 4.28
CA LYS A 217 31.21 3.77 5.52
C LYS A 217 30.14 2.70 5.29
N ARG A 218 29.67 2.53 4.04
CA ARG A 218 28.66 1.54 3.62
C ARG A 218 29.25 0.37 2.81
N ASN A 219 30.53 0.08 3.03
CA ASN A 219 31.32 -1.00 2.42
C ASN A 219 31.55 -0.91 0.90
N TYR A 220 31.50 0.29 0.31
CA TYR A 220 31.94 0.48 -1.07
C TYR A 220 33.47 0.58 -1.13
N SER A 221 34.12 -0.20 -2.00
CA SER A 221 35.58 -0.13 -2.14
C SER A 221 36.02 1.15 -2.88
N ARG A 222 37.20 1.68 -2.54
CA ARG A 222 37.78 2.86 -3.22
C ARG A 222 37.91 2.60 -4.73
N THR A 223 38.40 1.43 -5.11
CA THR A 223 38.56 1.01 -6.51
C THR A 223 37.23 1.00 -7.26
N PHE A 224 36.15 0.50 -6.64
CA PHE A 224 34.83 0.50 -7.25
C PHE A 224 34.33 1.92 -7.53
N LEU A 225 34.46 2.83 -6.55
CA LEU A 225 34.04 4.23 -6.68
C LEU A 225 34.87 4.99 -7.73
N ARG A 226 36.20 4.86 -7.69
CA ARG A 226 37.13 5.47 -8.67
C ARG A 226 36.84 5.00 -10.09
N ASN A 227 36.60 3.70 -10.29
CA ASN A 227 36.27 3.16 -11.60
C ASN A 227 34.95 3.72 -12.14
N ILE A 228 33.96 3.96 -11.27
CA ILE A 228 32.69 4.58 -11.69
C ILE A 228 32.92 6.05 -12.08
N LEU A 229 33.67 6.81 -11.29
CA LEU A 229 33.99 8.21 -11.61
C LEU A 229 34.77 8.32 -12.92
N LYS A 230 35.79 7.49 -13.12
CA LYS A 230 36.55 7.43 -14.37
C LYS A 230 35.63 7.17 -15.55
N ASN A 231 34.82 6.11 -15.48
CA ASN A 231 33.86 5.76 -16.53
C ASN A 231 32.76 6.80 -16.75
N PHE A 232 32.47 7.63 -15.75
CA PHE A 232 31.51 8.72 -15.87
C PHE A 232 32.12 9.88 -16.67
N LEU A 233 33.35 10.27 -16.34
CA LEU A 233 34.06 11.37 -17.02
C LEU A 233 34.51 11.01 -18.44
N THR A 234 34.81 9.74 -18.71
CA THR A 234 35.30 9.30 -20.04
C THR A 234 34.20 8.92 -21.02
N LYS A 235 32.92 8.88 -20.61
CA LYS A 235 31.85 8.38 -21.48
C LYS A 235 31.28 9.48 -22.39
N THR A 236 31.73 9.45 -23.64
CA THR A 236 31.07 10.05 -24.81
C THR A 236 30.47 8.92 -25.65
N SER A 237 29.17 8.65 -25.54
CA SER A 237 28.40 7.97 -26.61
C SER A 237 26.92 7.71 -26.25
N LEU A 238 26.06 8.09 -27.20
CA LEU A 238 24.65 7.77 -27.32
C LEU A 238 24.45 6.26 -27.49
N VAL A 239 23.57 5.67 -26.68
CA VAL A 239 23.14 4.28 -26.89
C VAL A 239 22.20 4.26 -28.10
N GLY A 240 22.54 3.48 -29.12
CA GLY A 240 21.74 3.39 -30.35
C GLY A 240 20.29 2.95 -30.12
N ASN A 241 19.42 3.34 -31.05
CA ASN A 241 17.95 3.17 -31.07
C ASN A 241 17.47 1.70 -31.21
N LYS A 242 17.98 0.76 -30.42
CA LYS A 242 17.41 -0.60 -30.38
C LYS A 242 16.21 -0.66 -29.44
N LYS A 243 15.12 -1.29 -29.88
CA LYS A 243 13.92 -1.52 -29.06
C LYS A 243 14.26 -2.50 -27.93
N ILE A 244 13.80 -2.22 -26.72
CA ILE A 244 14.18 -3.00 -25.53
C ILE A 244 13.06 -3.99 -25.19
N ILE A 245 13.41 -5.27 -25.00
CA ILE A 245 12.53 -6.30 -24.47
C ILE A 245 12.99 -6.63 -23.04
N PRO A 246 12.26 -6.20 -22.01
CA PRO A 246 12.63 -6.49 -20.63
C PRO A 246 12.18 -7.90 -20.23
N PHE A 247 13.14 -8.77 -19.89
CA PHE A 247 12.83 -10.02 -19.23
C PHE A 247 12.87 -9.84 -17.71
N ILE A 248 11.72 -10.00 -17.06
CA ILE A 248 11.53 -9.69 -15.63
C ILE A 248 11.61 -10.98 -14.80
N SER A 249 12.55 -11.05 -13.86
CA SER A 249 12.67 -12.17 -12.92
C SER A 249 13.00 -11.70 -11.50
N THR A 250 12.76 -12.53 -10.49
CA THR A 250 13.16 -12.18 -9.11
C THR A 250 14.67 -12.22 -8.98
N PHE A 251 15.27 -11.20 -8.37
CA PHE A 251 16.71 -11.24 -8.08
C PHE A 251 17.04 -12.41 -7.16
N SER A 252 17.79 -13.38 -7.68
CA SER A 252 18.29 -14.55 -6.98
C SER A 252 19.45 -15.14 -7.78
N LYS A 253 20.27 -16.03 -7.19
CA LYS A 253 21.32 -16.75 -7.93
C LYS A 253 20.73 -17.49 -9.14
N ASN A 254 19.61 -18.18 -8.93
CA ASN A 254 18.88 -18.91 -9.99
C ASN A 254 18.30 -17.95 -11.04
N GLY A 255 17.73 -16.81 -10.61
CA GLY A 255 17.23 -15.77 -11.52
C GLY A 255 18.31 -15.16 -12.40
N VAL A 256 19.53 -14.99 -11.87
CA VAL A 256 20.69 -14.54 -12.66
C VAL A 256 21.10 -15.60 -13.69
N GLN A 257 21.09 -16.88 -13.32
CA GLN A 257 21.37 -17.96 -14.26
C GLN A 257 20.33 -18.04 -15.38
N LEU A 258 19.04 -18.02 -15.03
CA LEU A 258 17.92 -17.99 -15.98
C LEU A 258 18.06 -16.83 -16.98
N ASN A 259 18.33 -15.63 -16.47
CA ASN A 259 18.51 -14.44 -17.30
C ASN A 259 19.70 -14.56 -18.27
N ARG A 260 20.80 -15.20 -17.85
CA ARG A 260 21.97 -15.44 -18.71
C ARG A 260 21.62 -16.43 -19.83
N LEU A 261 20.93 -17.52 -19.50
CA LEU A 261 20.50 -18.52 -20.48
C LEU A 261 19.55 -17.93 -21.52
N ILE A 262 18.55 -17.15 -21.08
CA ILE A 262 17.60 -16.50 -21.98
C ILE A 262 18.31 -15.52 -22.92
N LYS A 263 19.26 -14.72 -22.40
CA LYS A 263 20.04 -13.80 -23.24
C LYS A 263 20.89 -14.54 -24.27
N SER A 264 21.55 -15.63 -23.87
CA SER A 264 22.36 -16.45 -24.78
C SER A 264 21.48 -17.10 -25.86
N ASN A 265 20.34 -17.67 -25.49
CA ASN A 265 19.39 -18.27 -26.43
C ASN A 265 18.77 -17.22 -27.36
N PHE A 266 18.48 -16.01 -26.86
CA PHE A 266 17.99 -14.91 -27.70
C PHE A 266 19.03 -14.46 -28.72
N GLN A 267 20.31 -14.38 -28.33
CA GLN A 267 21.39 -14.08 -29.28
C GLN A 267 21.54 -15.15 -30.36
N LYS A 268 21.43 -16.44 -29.99
CA LYS A 268 21.43 -17.56 -30.96
C LYS A 268 20.19 -17.54 -31.87
N PHE A 269 19.03 -17.15 -31.35
CA PHE A 269 17.83 -16.98 -32.15
C PHE A 269 18.00 -15.85 -33.18
N LEU A 270 18.60 -14.73 -32.77
CA LEU A 270 18.88 -13.60 -33.67
C LEU A 270 19.93 -13.92 -34.75
N SER A 271 20.88 -14.81 -34.49
CA SER A 271 21.83 -15.24 -35.53
C SER A 271 21.18 -16.11 -36.61
N ASN A 272 20.10 -16.80 -36.27
CA ASN A 272 19.44 -17.76 -37.14
C ASN A 272 18.14 -17.22 -37.77
N THR A 273 17.72 -16.00 -37.40
CA THR A 273 16.46 -15.41 -37.86
C THR A 273 16.57 -13.90 -38.11
N HIS A 274 15.75 -13.39 -39.03
CA HIS A 274 15.61 -11.93 -39.26
C HIS A 274 14.57 -11.28 -38.35
N ILE A 275 13.91 -12.06 -37.50
CA ILE A 275 12.85 -11.60 -36.61
C ILE A 275 13.49 -10.95 -35.38
N LEU A 276 13.01 -9.76 -35.00
CA LEU A 276 13.46 -9.01 -33.81
C LEU A 276 14.93 -8.52 -33.82
N GLN A 277 15.60 -8.41 -34.97
CA GLN A 277 16.99 -7.90 -35.05
C GLN A 277 17.19 -6.47 -34.51
N GLN A 278 16.15 -5.64 -34.58
CA GLN A 278 16.14 -4.30 -33.99
C GLN A 278 15.91 -4.30 -32.47
N HIS A 279 15.68 -5.47 -31.85
CA HIS A 279 15.38 -5.60 -30.44
C HIS A 279 16.57 -6.12 -29.64
N THR A 280 16.61 -5.75 -28.37
CA THR A 280 17.60 -6.25 -27.40
C THR A 280 16.90 -6.72 -26.14
N VAL A 281 17.24 -7.94 -25.69
CA VAL A 281 16.73 -8.45 -24.41
C VAL A 281 17.59 -7.94 -23.27
N ILE A 282 16.96 -7.26 -22.32
CA ILE A 282 17.60 -6.83 -21.06
C ILE A 282 17.07 -7.65 -19.89
N SER A 283 17.88 -7.75 -18.83
CA SER A 283 17.47 -8.40 -17.60
C SER A 283 16.94 -7.33 -16.64
N ALA A 284 15.66 -7.43 -16.29
CA ALA A 284 15.04 -6.62 -15.26
C ALA A 284 14.80 -7.50 -14.03
N TYR A 285 15.22 -7.02 -12.85
CA TYR A 285 15.05 -7.78 -11.61
C TYR A 285 13.99 -7.14 -10.72
N ARG A 286 12.99 -7.92 -10.32
CA ARG A 286 12.09 -7.54 -9.22
C ARG A 286 12.74 -7.82 -7.87
N ARG A 287 12.48 -6.94 -6.90
CA ARG A 287 12.93 -7.12 -5.51
C ARG A 287 12.24 -8.31 -4.86
N ASN A 288 12.92 -8.97 -3.92
CA ASN A 288 12.28 -9.93 -3.02
C ASN A 288 11.40 -9.19 -2.00
N ARG A 289 10.41 -9.90 -1.43
CA ARG A 289 9.72 -9.43 -0.23
C ARG A 289 10.71 -9.38 0.92
N ASN A 290 10.83 -8.24 1.59
CA ASN A 290 11.67 -8.07 2.77
C ASN A 290 10.81 -8.25 4.05
N LEU A 291 11.45 -8.24 5.22
CA LEU A 291 10.75 -8.35 6.50
C LEU A 291 9.68 -7.25 6.66
N LYS A 292 9.95 -6.03 6.20
CA LYS A 292 8.95 -4.95 6.25
C LYS A 292 7.68 -5.34 5.46
N ASP A 293 7.81 -5.90 4.27
CA ASP A 293 6.66 -6.33 3.46
C ASP A 293 5.88 -7.50 4.10
N LEU A 294 6.56 -8.32 4.90
CA LEU A 294 5.96 -9.50 5.55
C LEU A 294 5.31 -9.15 6.91
N LEU A 295 5.94 -8.25 7.66
CA LEU A 295 5.59 -7.93 9.04
C LEU A 295 4.72 -6.67 9.14
N VAL A 296 4.94 -5.67 8.30
CA VAL A 296 4.17 -4.42 8.33
C VAL A 296 2.87 -4.62 7.55
N ARG A 297 1.76 -4.40 8.24
CA ARG A 297 0.42 -4.41 7.67
C ARG A 297 -0.23 -3.06 7.93
N SER A 298 -1.15 -2.63 7.06
CA SER A 298 -1.90 -1.38 7.24
C SER A 298 -2.75 -1.39 8.51
N LYS A 299 -3.19 -2.57 8.95
CA LYS A 299 -3.89 -2.80 10.21
C LYS A 299 -3.27 -4.02 10.88
N LEU A 300 -2.86 -3.88 12.14
CA LEU A 300 -2.55 -5.06 12.95
C LEU A 300 -3.86 -5.83 13.11
N ALA A 301 -3.80 -7.15 12.98
CA ALA A 301 -4.95 -7.95 13.39
C ALA A 301 -5.22 -7.58 14.85
N PRO A 302 -6.48 -7.31 15.25
CA PRO A 302 -6.79 -7.15 16.65
C PRO A 302 -6.15 -8.33 17.38
N ILE A 303 -5.45 -8.07 18.49
CA ILE A 303 -5.00 -9.16 19.37
C ILE A 303 -6.25 -9.98 19.55
N SER A 304 -6.24 -11.19 18.99
CA SER A 304 -7.34 -12.12 19.19
C SER A 304 -7.28 -12.38 20.69
N THR A 305 -7.99 -11.59 21.49
CA THR A 305 -8.69 -12.14 22.63
C THR A 305 -9.39 -13.32 21.99
N LYS A 306 -8.88 -14.53 22.26
CA LYS A 306 -9.61 -15.74 21.97
C LYS A 306 -10.96 -15.46 22.59
N GLN A 307 -11.94 -15.08 21.79
CA GLN A 307 -13.32 -15.21 22.17
C GLN A 307 -13.40 -16.69 22.46
N THR A 308 -13.33 -17.05 23.74
CA THR A 308 -13.80 -18.31 24.26
C THR A 308 -15.19 -18.41 23.69
N ASN A 309 -15.32 -19.19 22.61
CA ASN A 309 -16.54 -19.33 21.85
C ASN A 309 -17.64 -19.74 22.84
N GLU A 310 -18.46 -18.80 23.27
CA GLU A 310 -19.75 -19.09 23.91
C GLU A 310 -20.63 -19.97 23.01
N LYS A 311 -20.26 -20.10 21.72
CA LYS A 311 -20.89 -20.93 20.68
C LYS A 311 -20.63 -22.43 20.78
N ASN A 312 -19.81 -22.93 21.71
CA ASN A 312 -19.58 -24.38 21.87
C ASN A 312 -20.60 -25.12 22.77
N LYS A 313 -21.69 -24.46 23.22
CA LYS A 313 -22.72 -25.12 24.06
C LYS A 313 -23.56 -26.20 23.34
N ALA A 314 -23.56 -26.23 22.00
CA ALA A 314 -24.39 -27.17 21.24
C ALA A 314 -23.76 -28.57 21.09
N PHE A 315 -22.43 -28.70 21.19
CA PHE A 315 -21.78 -30.00 21.15
C PHE A 315 -21.86 -30.67 22.53
N ILE A 316 -22.27 -31.94 22.55
CA ILE A 316 -22.27 -32.78 23.74
C ILE A 316 -21.47 -34.04 23.44
N SER A 317 -20.40 -34.28 24.19
CA SER A 317 -19.74 -35.58 24.20
C SER A 317 -20.62 -36.57 24.95
N LYS A 318 -20.98 -37.68 24.31
CA LYS A 318 -21.80 -38.74 24.89
C LYS A 318 -21.06 -40.06 24.82
N THR A 319 -21.14 -40.82 25.91
CA THR A 319 -20.65 -42.20 26.03
C THR A 319 -21.73 -43.23 25.68
N TRP A 320 -23.00 -42.79 25.61
CA TRP A 320 -24.14 -43.59 25.16
C TRP A 320 -25.22 -42.70 24.53
N VAL A 321 -26.04 -43.28 23.66
CA VAL A 321 -27.22 -42.64 23.07
C VAL A 321 -28.42 -43.57 23.22
N THR A 322 -29.59 -42.98 23.46
CA THR A 322 -30.84 -43.72 23.66
C THR A 322 -31.74 -43.52 22.46
N ASN A 323 -32.32 -44.57 21.90
CA ASN A 323 -33.37 -44.47 20.89
C ASN A 323 -34.59 -43.78 21.50
N TYR A 324 -35.06 -42.71 20.88
CA TYR A 324 -36.20 -41.94 21.37
C TYR A 324 -37.48 -42.78 21.49
N SER A 325 -37.72 -43.65 20.52
CA SER A 325 -38.95 -44.43 20.36
C SER A 325 -38.93 -45.71 21.20
N THR A 326 -37.86 -46.50 21.11
CA THR A 326 -37.77 -47.82 21.77
C THR A 326 -37.16 -47.79 23.16
N LYS A 327 -36.54 -46.66 23.54
CA LYS A 327 -35.75 -46.48 24.78
C LYS A 327 -34.50 -47.37 24.89
N GLU A 328 -34.12 -48.08 23.83
CA GLU A 328 -32.90 -48.88 23.77
C GLU A 328 -31.64 -47.99 23.87
N ILE A 329 -30.61 -48.45 24.59
CA ILE A 329 -29.37 -47.70 24.84
C ILE A 329 -28.21 -48.29 24.04
N PHE A 330 -27.53 -47.45 23.27
CA PHE A 330 -26.34 -47.80 22.49
C PHE A 330 -25.09 -47.11 23.05
N LYS A 331 -24.07 -47.89 23.39
CA LYS A 331 -22.78 -47.37 23.88
C LYS A 331 -21.92 -46.82 22.71
N ILE A 332 -21.41 -45.60 22.86
CA ILE A 332 -20.43 -45.00 21.94
C ILE A 332 -19.04 -45.43 22.40
N ARG A 333 -18.35 -46.21 21.56
CA ARG A 333 -17.04 -46.82 21.89
C ARG A 333 -15.84 -45.91 21.60
N GLN A 334 -16.06 -44.73 21.01
CA GLN A 334 -15.01 -43.81 20.58
C GLN A 334 -15.17 -42.45 21.25
N THR A 335 -14.05 -41.84 21.65
CA THR A 335 -14.05 -40.45 22.12
C THR A 335 -14.03 -39.51 20.91
N LEU A 336 -15.16 -38.89 20.61
CA LEU A 336 -15.33 -38.00 19.46
C LEU A 336 -15.33 -36.54 19.93
N THR A 337 -14.66 -35.67 19.19
CA THR A 337 -14.51 -34.24 19.51
C THR A 337 -15.11 -33.37 18.39
N PRO A 338 -15.35 -32.06 18.61
CA PRO A 338 -15.83 -31.17 17.56
C PRO A 338 -14.93 -31.12 16.31
N GLN A 339 -13.64 -31.47 16.46
CA GLN A 339 -12.65 -31.47 15.40
C GLN A 339 -12.57 -32.82 14.64
N THR A 340 -13.25 -33.87 15.11
CA THR A 340 -13.28 -35.16 14.41
C THR A 340 -13.89 -35.01 13.01
N THR A 341 -13.27 -35.66 12.03
CA THR A 341 -13.69 -35.69 10.62
C THR A 341 -14.14 -37.10 10.21
N ASN A 342 -14.78 -37.23 9.04
CA ASN A 342 -15.17 -38.52 8.48
C ASN A 342 -15.99 -39.38 9.49
N LEU A 343 -17.17 -38.89 9.85
CA LEU A 343 -17.97 -39.44 10.94
C LEU A 343 -19.48 -39.50 10.65
N ILE A 344 -20.17 -40.28 11.46
CA ILE A 344 -21.62 -40.25 11.68
C ILE A 344 -21.89 -39.46 12.97
N TYR A 345 -22.83 -38.53 12.92
CA TYR A 345 -23.25 -37.71 14.05
C TYR A 345 -24.76 -37.83 14.27
N LEU A 346 -25.18 -37.48 15.48
CA LEU A 346 -26.55 -37.43 15.94
C LEU A 346 -26.87 -35.99 16.31
N ILE A 347 -27.98 -35.45 15.80
CA ILE A 347 -28.60 -34.23 16.30
C ILE A 347 -29.83 -34.65 17.11
N THR A 348 -29.98 -34.09 18.31
CA THR A 348 -31.11 -34.32 19.20
C THR A 348 -31.73 -32.98 19.58
N CYS A 349 -33.06 -32.88 19.50
CA CYS A 349 -33.79 -31.73 20.03
C CYS A 349 -33.99 -31.89 21.54
N THR A 350 -33.59 -30.91 22.35
CA THR A 350 -33.78 -30.96 23.81
C THR A 350 -35.22 -30.70 24.25
N LYS A 351 -36.10 -30.22 23.36
CA LYS A 351 -37.52 -29.94 23.69
C LYS A 351 -38.41 -31.17 23.55
N CYS A 352 -38.25 -31.94 22.48
CA CYS A 352 -39.11 -33.11 22.20
C CYS A 352 -38.33 -34.41 22.02
N THR A 353 -37.00 -34.39 22.18
CA THR A 353 -36.11 -35.55 22.11
C THR A 353 -36.07 -36.31 20.78
N LYS A 354 -36.70 -35.79 19.71
CA LYS A 354 -36.56 -36.31 18.35
C LYS A 354 -35.11 -36.23 17.87
N GLN A 355 -34.75 -37.18 17.03
CA GLN A 355 -33.36 -37.45 16.62
C GLN A 355 -33.19 -37.43 15.09
N TYR A 356 -32.01 -36.98 14.66
CA TYR A 356 -31.54 -36.97 13.28
C TYR A 356 -30.13 -37.58 13.22
N VAL A 357 -29.90 -38.56 12.35
CA VAL A 357 -28.57 -39.12 12.07
C VAL A 357 -28.06 -38.51 10.77
N GLY A 358 -26.81 -38.05 10.74
CA GLY A 358 -26.18 -37.57 9.52
C GLY A 358 -24.74 -38.04 9.38
N GLN A 359 -24.21 -38.01 8.16
CA GLN A 359 -22.78 -38.22 7.87
C GLN A 359 -22.07 -36.95 7.39
N THR A 360 -20.76 -36.87 7.62
CA THR A 360 -19.91 -35.79 7.08
C THR A 360 -18.47 -36.25 6.84
N LYS A 361 -17.87 -35.76 5.75
CA LYS A 361 -16.41 -35.84 5.52
C LYS A 361 -15.66 -34.74 6.28
N ASN A 362 -16.29 -33.58 6.46
CA ASN A 362 -15.73 -32.42 7.16
C ASN A 362 -15.67 -32.64 8.67
N THR A 363 -15.13 -31.67 9.41
CA THR A 363 -15.19 -31.69 10.88
C THR A 363 -16.65 -31.60 11.35
N MET A 364 -16.93 -32.19 12.51
CA MET A 364 -18.26 -32.09 13.12
C MET A 364 -18.66 -30.63 13.37
N LEU A 365 -17.72 -29.78 13.80
CA LEU A 365 -17.96 -28.36 14.00
C LEU A 365 -18.37 -27.64 12.70
N THR A 366 -17.68 -27.90 11.60
CA THR A 366 -18.07 -27.34 10.29
C THR A 366 -19.45 -27.81 9.89
N ARG A 367 -19.80 -29.08 10.15
CA ARG A 367 -21.13 -29.60 9.83
C ARG A 367 -22.23 -29.00 10.72
N LEU A 368 -21.95 -28.75 12.00
CA LEU A 368 -22.86 -28.03 12.89
C LEU A 368 -23.15 -26.62 12.36
N TYR A 369 -22.12 -25.90 11.92
CA TYR A 369 -22.32 -24.56 11.35
C TYR A 369 -23.15 -24.58 10.07
N GLN A 370 -23.00 -25.60 9.23
CA GLN A 370 -23.86 -25.76 8.03
C GLN A 370 -25.33 -25.96 8.42
N HIS A 371 -25.62 -26.81 9.39
CA HIS A 371 -26.99 -26.99 9.89
C HIS A 371 -27.57 -25.71 10.49
N VAL A 372 -26.81 -25.04 11.37
CA VAL A 372 -27.22 -23.76 11.98
C VAL A 372 -27.48 -22.70 10.92
N TYR A 373 -26.64 -22.63 9.88
CA TYR A 373 -26.82 -21.70 8.77
C TYR A 373 -28.08 -22.02 7.97
N ASN A 374 -28.30 -23.30 7.60
CA ASN A 374 -29.50 -23.70 6.84
C ASN A 374 -30.78 -23.41 7.63
N ILE A 375 -30.81 -23.70 8.93
CA ILE A 375 -31.96 -23.41 9.81
C ILE A 375 -32.20 -21.90 9.93
N LYS A 376 -31.14 -21.11 10.20
CA LYS A 376 -31.26 -19.65 10.40
C LYS A 376 -31.73 -18.93 9.15
N HIS A 377 -31.28 -19.37 7.99
CA HIS A 377 -31.61 -18.78 6.70
C HIS A 377 -32.69 -19.54 5.95
N GLN A 378 -33.36 -20.50 6.60
CA GLN A 378 -34.46 -21.29 6.04
C GLN A 378 -34.14 -21.90 4.66
N LYS A 379 -32.89 -22.33 4.46
CA LYS A 379 -32.49 -23.09 3.27
C LYS A 379 -32.91 -24.54 3.43
N GLU A 380 -33.33 -25.19 2.35
CA GLU A 380 -33.79 -26.60 2.37
C GLU A 380 -34.99 -26.80 3.32
N ILE A 381 -35.96 -25.88 3.27
CA ILE A 381 -37.22 -25.91 4.07
C ILE A 381 -38.01 -27.20 3.87
N ASN A 382 -37.79 -27.93 2.78
CA ASN A 382 -38.41 -29.22 2.52
C ASN A 382 -37.90 -30.34 3.45
N THR A 383 -36.76 -30.16 4.10
CA THR A 383 -36.19 -31.18 5.00
C THR A 383 -36.81 -31.09 6.40
N HIS A 384 -37.15 -32.23 6.99
CA HIS A 384 -37.77 -32.28 8.32
C HIS A 384 -36.89 -31.69 9.43
N ILE A 385 -35.57 -31.77 9.31
CA ILE A 385 -34.64 -31.16 10.29
C ILE A 385 -34.73 -29.63 10.30
N VAL A 386 -34.81 -28.99 9.13
CA VAL A 386 -34.91 -27.53 9.04
C VAL A 386 -36.25 -27.06 9.58
N GLN A 387 -37.36 -27.64 9.12
CA GLN A 387 -38.72 -27.32 9.60
C GLN A 387 -38.81 -27.44 11.13
N HIS A 388 -38.27 -28.53 11.67
CA HIS A 388 -38.31 -28.81 13.10
C HIS A 388 -37.59 -27.76 13.94
N PHE A 389 -36.35 -27.41 13.58
CA PHE A 389 -35.57 -26.45 14.36
C PHE A 389 -35.92 -24.99 14.08
N THR A 390 -36.62 -24.69 12.99
CA THR A 390 -37.28 -23.38 12.80
C THR A 390 -38.41 -23.19 13.81
N GLN A 391 -39.18 -24.25 14.13
CA GLN A 391 -40.23 -24.19 15.16
C GLN A 391 -39.68 -24.29 16.58
N HIS A 392 -38.73 -25.20 16.84
CA HIS A 392 -38.22 -25.48 18.18
C HIS A 392 -37.10 -24.52 18.61
N GLY A 393 -36.49 -23.80 17.67
CA GLY A 393 -35.41 -22.85 17.88
C GLY A 393 -34.03 -23.51 18.04
N LEU A 394 -32.99 -22.82 17.57
CA LEU A 394 -31.59 -23.29 17.56
C LEU A 394 -31.04 -23.61 18.96
N ALA A 395 -31.54 -22.95 20.01
CA ALA A 395 -31.11 -23.20 21.39
C ALA A 395 -31.43 -24.65 21.86
N SER A 396 -32.37 -25.32 21.21
CA SER A 396 -32.75 -26.71 21.50
C SER A 396 -31.90 -27.76 20.77
N LEU A 397 -31.01 -27.34 19.87
CA LEU A 397 -30.19 -28.25 19.07
C LEU A 397 -28.98 -28.72 19.86
N ARG A 398 -28.79 -30.04 19.98
CA ARG A 398 -27.55 -30.65 20.47
C ARG A 398 -27.00 -31.63 19.45
N ILE A 399 -25.69 -31.60 19.23
CA ILE A 399 -24.99 -32.52 18.32
C ILE A 399 -23.98 -33.36 19.09
N SER A 400 -23.92 -34.66 18.78
CA SER A 400 -22.95 -35.61 19.33
C SER A 400 -22.41 -36.52 18.23
N GLY A 401 -21.18 -37.00 18.36
CA GLY A 401 -20.63 -38.02 17.45
C GLY A 401 -21.15 -39.42 17.79
N LEU A 402 -21.34 -40.27 16.79
CA LEU A 402 -21.72 -41.68 16.97
C LEU A 402 -20.59 -42.64 16.63
N GLU A 403 -19.96 -42.47 15.47
CA GLU A 403 -18.92 -43.35 14.96
C GLU A 403 -18.05 -42.61 13.93
N SER A 404 -16.74 -42.79 13.95
CA SER A 404 -15.81 -42.19 12.99
C SER A 404 -14.76 -43.18 12.53
N ASN A 405 -14.36 -43.05 11.27
CA ASN A 405 -13.17 -43.69 10.73
C ASN A 405 -12.58 -42.84 9.61
N ARG A 406 -11.30 -42.47 9.75
CA ARG A 406 -10.59 -41.62 8.79
C ARG A 406 -10.56 -42.19 7.37
N PHE A 407 -10.61 -43.52 7.22
CA PHE A 407 -10.50 -44.23 5.95
C PHE A 407 -11.83 -44.55 5.28
N TRP A 408 -12.97 -44.15 5.85
CA TRP A 408 -14.26 -44.42 5.21
C TRP A 408 -14.43 -43.68 3.89
N SER A 409 -14.78 -44.44 2.86
CA SER A 409 -15.33 -43.92 1.60
C SER A 409 -16.75 -43.36 1.82
N LEU A 410 -17.25 -42.60 0.84
CA LEU A 410 -18.63 -42.10 0.88
C LEU A 410 -19.65 -43.25 1.00
N PHE A 411 -19.47 -44.32 0.22
CA PHE A 411 -20.32 -45.51 0.28
C PHE A 411 -20.34 -46.12 1.69
N LYS A 412 -19.17 -46.25 2.34
CA LYS A 412 -19.09 -46.80 3.69
C LYS A 412 -19.76 -45.91 4.74
N ARG A 413 -19.63 -44.58 4.62
CA ARG A 413 -20.34 -43.62 5.47
C ARG A 413 -21.87 -43.73 5.30
N LEU A 414 -22.37 -43.79 4.07
CA LEU A 414 -23.81 -43.93 3.80
C LEU A 414 -24.36 -45.25 4.35
N GLN A 415 -23.62 -46.36 4.22
CA GLN A 415 -24.01 -47.64 4.83
C GLN A 415 -24.15 -47.51 6.34
N LYS A 416 -23.17 -46.88 7.01
CA LYS A 416 -23.15 -46.66 8.46
C LYS A 416 -24.25 -45.71 8.94
N GLU A 417 -24.50 -44.64 8.18
CA GLU A 417 -25.61 -43.72 8.42
C GLU A 417 -26.95 -44.46 8.42
N ARG A 418 -27.21 -45.32 7.42
CA ARG A 418 -28.42 -46.16 7.36
C ARG A 418 -28.54 -47.11 8.54
N THR A 419 -27.44 -47.75 8.95
CA THR A 419 -27.42 -48.61 10.14
C THR A 419 -27.82 -47.83 11.39
N TRP A 420 -27.27 -46.62 11.59
CA TRP A 420 -27.60 -45.78 12.74
C TRP A 420 -29.02 -45.22 12.70
N MET A 421 -29.52 -44.83 11.51
CA MET A 421 -30.92 -44.41 11.33
C MET A 421 -31.91 -45.51 11.74
N THR A 422 -31.58 -46.77 11.42
CA THR A 422 -32.41 -47.93 11.77
C THR A 422 -32.36 -48.19 13.28
N LYS A 423 -31.16 -48.21 13.88
CA LYS A 423 -30.96 -48.45 15.32
C LYS A 423 -31.65 -47.41 16.21
N LEU A 424 -31.64 -46.14 15.79
CA LEU A 424 -32.21 -45.02 16.54
C LEU A 424 -33.62 -44.64 16.07
N SER A 425 -34.18 -45.38 15.10
CA SER A 425 -35.51 -45.14 14.54
C SER A 425 -35.74 -43.67 14.13
N THR A 426 -34.76 -43.05 13.46
CA THR A 426 -34.75 -41.61 13.20
C THR A 426 -35.46 -41.19 11.92
N LYS A 427 -36.05 -42.11 11.17
CA LYS A 427 -36.88 -41.81 10.00
C LYS A 427 -38.21 -41.17 10.41
N TYR A 428 -38.71 -40.24 9.61
CA TYR A 428 -40.04 -39.66 9.77
C TYR A 428 -41.13 -40.76 9.74
N PRO A 429 -42.18 -40.71 10.59
CA PRO A 429 -42.56 -39.62 11.50
C PRO A 429 -41.87 -39.62 12.87
N ASN A 430 -41.19 -40.72 13.22
CA ASN A 430 -40.62 -40.96 14.55
C ASN A 430 -39.35 -40.12 14.82
N GLY A 431 -38.58 -39.81 13.78
CA GLY A 431 -37.44 -38.89 13.84
C GLY A 431 -37.47 -37.80 12.77
N LEU A 432 -36.29 -37.29 12.43
CA LEU A 432 -36.09 -36.12 11.57
C LEU A 432 -35.36 -36.44 10.26
N ASN A 433 -34.99 -37.70 10.02
CA ASN A 433 -34.48 -38.15 8.72
C ASN A 433 -35.65 -38.35 7.76
N GLU A 434 -35.43 -38.08 6.48
CA GLU A 434 -36.37 -38.39 5.41
C GLU A 434 -36.63 -39.91 5.33
N ALA A 435 -37.86 -40.28 4.95
CA ALA A 435 -38.35 -41.66 4.98
C ALA A 435 -37.63 -42.58 3.98
#